data_AF-A0A533QK92-F1
#
_entry.id   AF-A0A533QK92-F1
#
_cell.length_a   1.000
_cell.length_b   1.000
_cell.length_c   1.000
_cell.angle_alpha   90.00
_cell.angle_beta   90.00
_cell.angle_gamma   90.00
#
_symmetry.space_group_name_H-M   'P 1'
#
loop_
_entity.id
_entity.type
_entity.pdbx_description
1 polymer ?
#
loop_
_entity_poly.entity_id
_entity_poly.type
_entity_poly.pdbx_seq_one_letter_code
_entity_poly.pdbx_strand_id
1 'polypeptide(L)'
;MSTLDRRLARLESVLLPKPQLSVCMLREPASDAPAEEWAEYRRQVDEAEARGDFLILLVPMKPTESPRTENGVTYCGTELDALALKASMLPSKLGNKSALDDVMKSLSGNVFSPVP
;
A
#
# COMPACT_ATOMS: atom_id res chain seq x y z
N MET A 1 -24.93 -3.06 31.80
CA MET A 1 -23.81 -3.86 31.27
C MET A 1 -22.88 -4.23 32.41
N SER A 2 -22.59 -5.51 32.56
CA SER A 2 -21.73 -6.01 33.64
C SER A 2 -20.25 -5.74 33.34
N THR A 3 -19.40 -5.79 34.37
CA THR A 3 -17.94 -5.66 34.24
C THR A 3 -17.35 -6.76 33.35
N LEU A 4 -17.99 -7.93 33.30
CA LEU A 4 -17.60 -9.05 32.45
C LEU A 4 -17.89 -8.77 30.98
N ASP A 5 -19.05 -8.20 30.65
CA ASP A 5 -19.39 -7.83 29.26
C ASP A 5 -18.39 -6.82 28.69
N ARG A 6 -17.96 -5.85 29.52
CA ARG A 6 -16.94 -4.87 29.12
C ARG A 6 -15.56 -5.50 28.89
N ARG A 7 -15.22 -6.53 29.67
CA ARG A 7 -13.95 -7.28 29.53
C ARG A 7 -13.99 -8.20 28.30
N LEU A 8 -15.13 -8.83 28.05
CA LEU A 8 -15.36 -9.68 26.87
C LEU A 8 -15.26 -8.84 25.58
N ALA A 9 -15.96 -7.71 25.50
CA ALA A 9 -15.88 -6.81 24.34
C ALA A 9 -14.46 -6.30 24.07
N ARG A 10 -13.66 -6.07 25.12
CA ARG A 10 -12.23 -5.71 24.97
C ARG A 10 -11.41 -6.86 24.43
N LEU A 11 -11.59 -8.07 24.93
CA LEU A 11 -10.92 -9.26 24.41
C LEU A 11 -11.30 -9.52 22.95
N GLU A 12 -12.58 -9.44 22.61
CA GLU A 12 -13.07 -9.57 21.23
C GLU A 12 -12.47 -8.50 20.32
N SER A 13 -12.36 -7.24 20.78
CA SER A 13 -11.72 -6.17 20.00
C SER A 13 -10.21 -6.40 19.74
N VAL A 14 -9.53 -7.16 20.60
CA VAL A 14 -8.11 -7.50 20.45
C VAL A 14 -7.90 -8.76 19.62
N LEU A 15 -8.85 -9.70 19.70
CA LEU A 15 -8.82 -10.99 19.00
C LEU A 15 -9.37 -10.90 17.58
N LEU A 16 -10.24 -9.94 17.28
CA LEU A 16 -10.64 -9.64 15.92
C LEU A 16 -9.38 -9.25 15.13
N PRO A 17 -9.11 -9.89 13.98
CA PRO A 17 -8.05 -9.45 13.10
C PRO A 17 -8.25 -7.97 12.84
N LYS A 18 -7.27 -7.15 13.22
CA LYS A 18 -7.28 -5.74 12.81
C LYS A 18 -7.49 -5.73 11.30
N PRO A 19 -8.36 -4.86 10.76
CA PRO A 19 -8.55 -4.75 9.32
C PRO A 19 -7.16 -4.58 8.71
N GLN A 20 -6.70 -5.62 8.01
CA GLN A 20 -5.43 -5.55 7.33
C GLN A 20 -5.63 -4.50 6.27
N LEU A 21 -4.87 -3.41 6.33
CA LEU A 21 -4.83 -2.43 5.26
C LEU A 21 -4.42 -3.16 3.99
N SER A 22 -5.39 -3.46 3.14
CA SER A 22 -5.17 -4.04 1.83
C SER A 22 -4.58 -2.95 0.94
N VAL A 23 -3.37 -3.19 0.46
CA VAL A 23 -2.70 -2.29 -0.49
C VAL A 23 -2.90 -2.83 -1.88
N CYS A 24 -3.64 -2.10 -2.71
CA CYS A 24 -3.86 -2.41 -4.11
C CYS A 24 -2.88 -1.60 -4.97
N MET A 25 -2.20 -2.28 -5.89
CA MET A 25 -1.25 -1.64 -6.81
C MET A 25 -1.73 -1.91 -8.23
N LEU A 26 -2.02 -0.85 -8.98
CA LEU A 26 -2.55 -0.91 -10.34
C LEU A 26 -1.66 -0.11 -11.28
N ARG A 27 -1.56 -0.57 -12.53
CA ARG A 27 -0.78 0.11 -13.57
C ARG A 27 -1.71 0.79 -14.55
N GLU A 28 -1.50 2.07 -14.75
CA GLU A 28 -2.25 2.83 -15.75
C GLU A 28 -1.94 2.25 -17.14
N PRO A 29 -2.98 1.96 -17.96
CA PRO A 29 -2.80 1.56 -19.35
C PRO A 29 -2.05 2.62 -20.15
N ALA A 30 -1.47 2.21 -21.28
CA ALA A 30 -0.88 3.17 -22.21
C ALA A 30 -1.95 4.12 -22.75
N SER A 31 -1.56 5.35 -23.11
CA SER A 31 -2.51 6.35 -23.62
C SER A 31 -3.24 5.91 -24.90
N ASP A 32 -2.65 5.00 -25.66
CA ASP A 32 -3.17 4.41 -26.90
C ASP A 32 -3.81 3.03 -26.68
N ALA A 33 -3.93 2.58 -25.43
CA ALA A 33 -4.57 1.32 -25.08
C ALA A 33 -6.07 1.31 -25.49
N PRO A 34 -6.61 0.13 -25.83
CA PRO A 34 -8.01 -0.01 -26.21
C PRO A 34 -8.97 0.37 -25.06
N ALA A 35 -10.20 0.73 -25.42
CA ALA A 35 -11.20 1.20 -24.47
C ALA A 35 -11.56 0.15 -23.40
N GLU A 36 -11.47 -1.13 -23.77
CA GLU A 36 -11.69 -2.27 -22.89
C GLU A 36 -10.67 -2.32 -21.74
N GLU A 37 -9.39 -2.08 -22.03
CA GLU A 37 -8.33 -2.04 -21.00
C GLU A 37 -8.55 -0.86 -20.05
N TRP A 38 -8.92 0.31 -20.57
CA TRP A 38 -9.29 1.46 -19.74
C TRP A 38 -10.55 1.21 -18.90
N ALA A 39 -11.53 0.47 -19.41
CA ALA A 39 -12.73 0.11 -18.67
C ALA A 39 -12.41 -0.88 -17.53
N GLU A 40 -11.54 -1.87 -17.78
CA GLU A 40 -11.10 -2.79 -16.75
C GLU A 40 -10.27 -2.10 -15.67
N TYR A 41 -9.32 -1.24 -16.05
CA TYR A 41 -8.53 -0.46 -15.11
C TYR A 41 -9.43 0.37 -14.18
N ARG A 42 -10.40 1.11 -14.74
CA ARG A 42 -11.36 1.88 -13.93
C ARG A 42 -12.17 1.00 -12.99
N ARG A 43 -12.65 -0.15 -13.47
CA ARG A 43 -13.38 -1.12 -12.62
C ARG A 43 -12.52 -1.58 -11.44
N GLN A 44 -11.24 -1.88 -11.66
CA GLN A 44 -10.33 -2.31 -10.61
C GLN A 44 -10.04 -1.21 -9.59
N VAL A 45 -9.93 0.05 -10.05
CA VAL A 45 -9.78 1.22 -9.17
C VAL A 45 -11.03 1.39 -8.30
N ASP A 46 -12.21 1.41 -8.92
CA ASP A 46 -13.49 1.58 -8.21
C ASP A 46 -13.72 0.46 -7.19
N GLU A 47 -13.39 -0.79 -7.54
CA GLU A 47 -13.53 -1.93 -6.64
C GLU A 47 -12.57 -1.84 -5.45
N ALA A 48 -11.33 -1.40 -5.67
CA ALA A 48 -10.37 -1.19 -4.60
C ALA A 48 -10.78 -0.03 -3.68
N GLU A 49 -11.27 1.07 -4.24
CA GLU A 49 -11.79 2.19 -3.47
C GLU A 49 -13.01 1.79 -2.64
N ALA A 50 -13.93 1.01 -3.22
CA ALA A 50 -15.11 0.48 -2.52
C ALA A 50 -14.75 -0.48 -1.36
N ARG A 51 -13.63 -1.21 -1.47
CA ARG A 51 -13.09 -2.02 -0.36
C ARG A 51 -12.41 -1.17 0.72
N GLY A 52 -12.09 0.10 0.42
CA GLY A 52 -11.28 0.96 1.29
C GLY A 52 -9.80 0.59 1.25
N ASP A 53 -9.33 -0.02 0.16
CA ASP A 53 -7.93 -0.36 -0.03
C ASP A 53 -7.10 0.92 -0.19
N PHE A 54 -5.84 0.87 0.28
CA PHE A 54 -4.86 1.89 -0.11
C PHE A 54 -4.44 1.65 -1.55
N LEU A 55 -4.69 2.65 -2.40
CA LEU A 55 -4.43 2.59 -3.84
C LEU A 55 -3.07 3.19 -4.19
N ILE A 56 -2.24 2.40 -4.87
CA ILE A 56 -0.99 2.83 -5.49
C ILE A 56 -1.14 2.69 -7.00
N LEU A 57 -1.12 3.82 -7.72
CA LEU A 57 -1.27 3.86 -9.17
C LEU A 57 0.09 4.13 -9.83
N LEU A 58 0.53 3.20 -10.67
CA LEU A 58 1.70 3.40 -11.51
C LEU A 58 1.29 4.17 -12.75
N VAL A 59 1.68 5.44 -12.81
CA VAL A 59 1.36 6.36 -13.90
C VAL A 59 2.66 6.68 -14.65
N PRO A 60 2.64 6.77 -15.99
CA PRO A 60 3.77 7.30 -16.76
C PRO A 60 4.00 8.78 -16.41
N MET A 61 4.85 9.03 -15.41
CA MET A 61 5.24 10.37 -14.95
C MET A 61 6.54 10.83 -15.63
N LYS A 62 6.78 12.16 -15.62
CA LYS A 62 8.09 12.69 -16.03
C LYS A 62 9.17 12.20 -15.04
N PRO A 63 10.40 11.88 -15.47
CA PRO A 63 11.44 11.38 -14.57
C PRO A 63 11.78 12.29 -13.38
N THR A 64 11.55 13.59 -13.52
CA THR A 64 11.78 14.60 -12.46
C THR A 64 10.60 14.73 -11.50
N GLU A 65 9.46 14.12 -11.82
CA GLU A 65 8.25 14.19 -11.00
C GLU A 65 8.30 13.13 -9.91
N SER A 66 8.18 13.58 -8.66
CA SER A 66 8.17 12.70 -7.49
C SER A 66 6.80 12.03 -7.31
N PRO A 67 6.74 10.85 -6.65
CA PRO A 67 5.47 10.28 -6.24
C PRO A 67 4.63 11.28 -5.45
N ARG A 68 3.32 11.29 -5.69
CA ARG A 68 2.39 12.23 -5.04
C ARG A 68 1.20 11.49 -4.47
N THR A 69 0.74 11.91 -3.29
CA THR A 69 -0.44 11.35 -2.63
C THR A 69 -1.55 12.38 -2.62
N GLU A 70 -2.71 12.01 -3.18
CA GLU A 70 -3.90 12.84 -3.26
C GLU A 70 -5.14 11.99 -2.94
N ASN A 71 -6.00 12.46 -2.03
CA ASN A 71 -7.26 11.80 -1.66
C ASN A 71 -7.11 10.30 -1.28
N GLY A 72 -5.99 9.91 -0.66
CA GLY A 72 -5.74 8.51 -0.26
C GLY A 72 -5.21 7.61 -1.38
N VAL A 73 -5.00 8.17 -2.58
CA VAL A 73 -4.36 7.50 -3.72
C VAL A 73 -2.93 8.01 -3.86
N THR A 74 -1.96 7.10 -4.01
CA THR A 74 -0.56 7.48 -4.29
C THR A 74 -0.19 7.15 -5.72
N TYR A 75 0.25 8.16 -6.46
CA TYR A 75 0.74 8.04 -7.83
C TYR A 75 2.26 7.85 -7.80
N CYS A 76 2.75 6.81 -8.47
CA CYS A 76 4.16 6.50 -8.59
C CYS A 76 4.58 6.51 -10.07
N GLY A 77 5.74 7.07 -10.37
CA GLY A 77 6.32 7.07 -11.72
C GLY A 77 7.07 5.78 -12.08
N THR A 78 7.51 5.01 -11.08
CA THR A 78 8.28 3.77 -11.28
C THR A 78 7.73 2.62 -10.45
N GLU A 79 7.91 1.39 -10.96
CA GLU A 79 7.52 0.17 -10.24
C GLU A 79 8.32 0.00 -8.94
N LEU A 80 9.58 0.45 -8.93
CA LEU A 80 10.43 0.38 -7.75
C LEU A 80 9.88 1.24 -6.60
N ASP A 81 9.47 2.47 -6.90
CA ASP A 81 8.87 3.36 -5.90
C ASP A 81 7.55 2.80 -5.38
N ALA A 82 6.71 2.26 -6.27
CA ALA A 82 5.44 1.63 -5.91
C ALA A 82 5.64 0.41 -5.00
N LEU A 83 6.61 -0.45 -5.32
CA LEU A 83 6.95 -1.62 -4.51
C LEU A 83 7.55 -1.24 -3.16
N ALA A 84 8.44 -0.25 -3.12
CA ALA A 84 9.01 0.26 -1.87
C ALA A 84 7.93 0.85 -0.96
N LEU A 85 7.01 1.65 -1.52
CA LEU A 85 5.86 2.19 -0.81
C LEU A 85 4.96 1.07 -0.27
N LYS A 86 4.58 0.11 -1.12
CA LYS A 86 3.77 -1.05 -0.71
C LYS A 86 4.44 -1.81 0.43
N ALA A 87 5.73 -2.10 0.33
CA ALA A 87 6.49 -2.79 1.37
C ALA A 87 6.56 -1.97 2.68
N SER A 88 6.58 -0.63 2.60
CA SER A 88 6.58 0.22 3.79
C SER A 88 5.28 0.15 4.58
N MET A 89 4.16 -0.12 3.91
CA MET A 89 2.81 -0.19 4.48
C MET A 89 2.45 -1.59 4.98
N LEU A 90 3.15 -2.62 4.51
CA LEU A 90 2.91 -4.00 4.91
C LEU A 90 3.63 -4.34 6.23
N PRO A 91 3.02 -5.16 7.10
CA PRO A 91 3.66 -5.60 8.33
C PRO A 91 4.90 -6.44 8.03
N SER A 92 5.91 -6.30 8.88
CA SER A 92 7.12 -7.14 8.83
C SER A 92 6.78 -8.60 9.12
N LYS A 93 7.49 -9.51 8.43
CA LYS A 93 7.48 -10.95 8.74
C LYS A 93 8.54 -11.32 9.78
N LEU A 94 9.60 -10.53 9.90
CA LEU A 94 10.73 -10.78 10.79
C LEU A 94 10.65 -10.03 12.14
N GLY A 95 9.53 -9.34 12.41
CA GLY A 95 9.32 -8.55 13.64
C GLY A 95 9.95 -7.16 13.61
N ASN A 96 10.34 -6.67 12.44
CA ASN A 96 10.81 -5.31 12.19
C ASN A 96 9.64 -4.32 12.01
N LYS A 97 9.95 -3.05 11.69
CA LYS A 97 8.95 -1.98 11.59
C LYS A 97 7.97 -2.18 10.43
N SER A 98 8.44 -2.70 9.30
CA SER A 98 7.63 -2.95 8.10
C SER A 98 8.31 -4.00 7.22
N ALA A 99 7.60 -4.49 6.19
CA ALA A 99 8.19 -5.38 5.19
C ALA A 99 9.33 -4.71 4.42
N LEU A 100 9.31 -3.37 4.26
CA LEU A 100 10.45 -2.64 3.69
C LEU A 100 11.69 -2.71 4.61
N ASP A 101 11.53 -2.59 5.93
CA ASP A 101 12.65 -2.72 6.88
C ASP A 101 13.26 -4.13 6.85
N ASP A 102 12.44 -5.17 6.61
CA ASP A 102 12.92 -6.54 6.36
C ASP A 102 13.82 -6.59 5.11
N VAL A 103 13.35 -6.00 4.01
CA VAL A 103 14.10 -5.96 2.74
C VAL A 103 15.42 -5.24 2.94
N MET A 104 15.41 -4.03 3.51
CA MET A 104 16.62 -3.23 3.70
C MET A 104 17.66 -3.94 4.56
N LYS A 105 17.25 -4.67 5.61
CA LYS A 105 18.16 -5.46 6.46
C LYS A 105 18.68 -6.74 5.80
N SER A 106 17.97 -7.26 4.80
CA SER A 106 18.41 -8.42 4.03
C SER A 106 19.50 -8.10 2.99
N LEU A 107 19.68 -6.81 2.65
CA LEU A 107 20.68 -6.38 1.67
C LEU A 107 22.09 -6.48 2.28
N SER A 108 22.99 -7.17 1.58
CA SER A 108 24.36 -7.41 2.03
C SER A 108 25.33 -6.25 1.71
N GLY A 109 24.84 -5.00 1.69
CA GLY A 109 25.61 -3.81 1.31
C GLY A 109 25.47 -2.67 2.33
N ASN A 110 26.35 -1.66 2.22
CA ASN A 110 26.22 -0.45 3.03
C ASN A 110 24.95 0.31 2.61
N VAL A 111 23.91 0.21 3.42
CA VAL A 111 22.67 0.97 3.25
C VAL A 111 22.93 2.40 3.68
N PHE A 112 22.88 3.34 2.74
CA PHE A 112 22.89 4.77 3.04
C PHE A 112 21.48 5.21 3.40
N SER A 113 21.25 5.50 4.68
CA SER A 113 20.01 6.10 5.17
C SER A 113 20.14 7.63 5.18
N PRO A 114 19.04 8.38 4.94
CA PRO A 114 19.04 9.82 5.15
C PRO A 114 19.33 10.14 6.62
N VAL A 115 20.23 11.10 6.84
CA VAL A 115 20.55 11.60 8.18
C VAL A 115 19.38 12.47 8.65
N PRO A 116 18.91 12.32 9.90
CA PRO A 116 17.79 13.09 10.45
C PRO A 116 18.04 14.60 10.46
#